data_AF-A0A401UY49-F1
#
_entry.id   AF-A0A401UY49-F1
#
_cell.length_a   1.000
_cell.length_b   1.000
_cell.length_c   1.000
_cell.angle_alpha   90.00
_cell.angle_beta   90.00
_cell.angle_gamma   90.00
#
_symmetry.space_group_name_H-M   'P 1'
#
loop_
_entity.id
_entity.type
_entity.pdbx_description
1 polymer ?
#
loop_
_entity_poly.entity_id
_entity_poly.type
_entity_poly.pdbx_seq_one_letter_code
_entity_poly.pdbx_strand_id
1 'polypeptide(L)' 'MSSAAIGLFAGLLLALIAAVGGFAMFLLALVLGGGGVAVGLAVDGRLDVTGALTGRRRG' A
#
# COMPACT_ATOMS: atom_id res chain seq x y z
N MET A 1 -6.52 1.87 17.19
CA MET A 1 -7.05 3.14 16.63
C MET A 1 -8.30 2.81 15.82
N SER A 2 -9.29 3.70 15.74
CA SER A 2 -10.51 3.45 14.96
C SER A 2 -10.20 3.52 13.45
N SER A 3 -10.94 2.75 12.64
CA SER A 3 -10.79 2.79 11.17
C SER A 3 -11.04 4.18 10.59
N ALA A 4 -11.93 4.96 11.23
CA ALA A 4 -12.17 6.35 10.89
C ALA A 4 -10.93 7.23 11.10
N ALA A 5 -10.22 7.08 12.22
CA ALA A 5 -8.99 7.84 12.48
C ALA A 5 -7.86 7.48 11.50
N ILE A 6 -7.76 6.20 11.14
CA ILE A 6 -6.77 5.72 10.15
C ILE A 6 -7.08 6.33 8.77
N GLY A 7 -8.34 6.29 8.34
CA GLY A 7 -8.77 6.89 7.07
C GLY A 7 -8.53 8.40 7.01
N LEU A 8 -8.82 9.11 8.10
CA LEU A 8 -8.55 10.55 8.23
C LEU A 8 -7.06 10.85 8.08
N PHE A 9 -6.20 10.12 8.79
CA PHE A 9 -4.74 10.31 8.69
C PHE A 9 -4.21 10.00 7.29
N ALA A 10 -4.62 8.89 6.70
CA ALA A 10 -4.22 8.52 5.34
C ALA A 10 -4.61 9.60 4.32
N GLY A 11 -5.84 10.11 4.39
CA GLY A 11 -6.33 11.18 3.52
C GLY A 11 -5.57 12.50 3.70
N LEU A 12 -5.34 12.92 4.94
CA LEU A 12 -4.58 14.16 5.23
C LEU A 12 -3.15 14.09 4.72
N LEU A 13 -2.47 12.96 4.89
CA LEU A 13 -1.12 12.76 4.39
C LEU A 13 -1.08 12.78 2.86
N LEU A 14 -2.02 12.10 2.19
CA LEU A 14 -2.13 12.12 0.74
C LEU A 14 -2.38 13.53 0.19
N ALA A 15 -3.27 14.30 0.82
CA ALA A 15 -3.53 15.69 0.46
C ALA A 15 -2.29 16.58 0.63
N LEU A 16 -1.54 16.42 1.74
CA LEU A 16 -0.29 17.15 1.99
C LEU A 16 0.76 16.87 0.91
N ILE A 17 0.96 15.60 0.55
CA ILE A 17 1.93 15.20 -0.47
C ILE A 17 1.56 15.81 -1.83
N ALA A 18 0.28 15.78 -2.19
CA ALA A 18 -0.22 16.39 -3.41
C ALA A 18 -0.03 17.92 -3.42
N ALA A 19 -0.22 18.58 -2.27
CA ALA A 19 -0.07 20.03 -2.15
C ALA A 19 1.39 20.50 -2.24
N VAL A 20 2.33 19.77 -1.63
CA VAL A 20 3.75 20.17 -1.57
C VAL A 20 4.53 19.70 -2.80
N GLY A 21 4.30 18.47 -3.25
CA GLY A 21 5.08 17.84 -4.32
C GLY A 21 4.37 17.81 -5.68
N GLY A 22 3.11 18.26 -5.75
CA GLY A 22 2.28 18.15 -6.94
C GLY A 22 1.84 16.71 -7.25
N PHE A 23 1.22 16.54 -8.42
CA PHE A 23 0.61 15.26 -8.81
C PHE A 23 1.62 14.12 -8.97
N ALA A 24 2.81 14.39 -9.51
CA ALA A 24 3.84 13.37 -9.72
C ALA A 24 4.33 12.77 -8.39
N MET A 25 4.59 13.61 -7.38
CA MET A 25 5.02 13.16 -6.06
C MET A 25 3.90 12.47 -5.29
N PHE A 26 2.65 12.90 -5.48
CA PHE A 26 1.48 12.19 -4.97
C PHE A 26 1.39 10.76 -5.52
N LEU A 27 1.52 10.58 -6.84
CA LEU A 27 1.53 9.25 -7.44
C LEU A 27 2.69 8.40 -6.93
N LEU A 28 3.89 8.97 -6.84
CA LEU A 28 5.05 8.28 -6.30
C LEU A 28 4.80 7.82 -4.86
N ALA A 29 4.26 8.68 -4.00
CA ALA A 29 3.94 8.33 -2.62
C ALA A 29 2.83 7.27 -2.53
N LEU A 30 1.82 7.34 -3.39
CA LEU A 30 0.75 6.35 -3.44
C LEU A 30 1.29 4.97 -3.82
N VAL A 31 2.18 4.91 -4.82
CA VAL A 31 2.84 3.67 -5.25
C VAL A 31 3.75 3.14 -4.16
N LEU A 32 4.58 3.99 -3.54
CA LEU A 32 5.53 3.55 -2.51
C LEU A 32 4.81 3.11 -1.22
N GLY A 33 3.79 3.86 -0.80
CA GLY A 33 2.97 3.54 0.37
C GLY A 33 2.13 2.28 0.15
N GLY A 34 1.44 2.18 -0.99
CA GLY A 34 0.70 0.98 -1.37
C GLY A 34 1.59 -0.25 -1.51
N GLY A 35 2.76 -0.09 -2.13
CA GLY A 35 3.78 -1.13 -2.24
C GLY A 35 4.30 -1.60 -0.88
N GLY A 36 4.61 -0.68 0.03
CA GLY A 36 5.02 -1.01 1.39
C GLY A 36 3.95 -1.78 2.16
N VAL A 37 2.67 -1.41 2.03
CA VAL A 37 1.54 -2.15 2.61
C VAL A 37 1.44 -3.55 2.03
N ALA A 38 1.55 -3.69 0.71
CA ALA A 38 1.51 -5.00 0.05
C ALA A 38 2.67 -5.91 0.51
N VAL A 39 3.88 -5.37 0.62
CA VAL A 39 5.06 -6.10 1.13
C VAL A 39 4.86 -6.48 2.59
N GLY A 40 4.39 -5.56 3.44
CA GLY A 40 4.11 -5.85 4.85
C GLY A 40 3.08 -6.97 5.02
N LEU A 41 1.97 -6.90 4.29
CA LEU A 41 0.94 -7.94 4.30
C LEU A 41 1.47 -9.29 3.79
N ALA A 42 2.40 -9.30 2.83
CA ALA A 42 3.06 -10.50 2.34
C ALA A 42 4.00 -11.11 3.39
N VAL A 43 4.78 -10.28 4.09
CA VAL A 43 5.67 -10.72 5.18
C VAL A 43 4.87 -11.22 6.38
N ASP A 44 3.74 -10.57 6.70
CA ASP A 44 2.83 -10.96 7.78
C ASP A 44 2.07 -12.28 7.47
N GLY A 45 2.28 -12.88 6.30
CA GLY A 45 1.56 -14.08 5.84
C GLY A 45 0.06 -13.86 5.63
N ARG A 46 -0.40 -12.61 5.64
CA ARG A 46 -1.80 -12.21 5.39
C ARG A 46 -2.11 -12.22 3.90
N LEU A 47 -1.11 -11.95 3.07
CA LEU A 47 -1.13 -12.20 1.63
C LEU A 47 -0.34 -13.47 1.35
N ASP A 48 -1.01 -14.52 0.86
CA ASP A 48 -0.34 -15.73 0.40
C ASP A 48 0.33 -15.51 -0.96
N VAL A 49 1.48 -14.84 -0.92
CA VAL A 49 2.36 -14.66 -2.08
C VAL A 49 2.90 -15.99 -2.60
N THR A 50 3.07 -16.99 -1.72
CA THR A 50 3.60 -18.31 -2.07
C THR A 50 2.57 -19.12 -2.87
N GLY A 51 1.29 -19.10 -2.49
CA GLY A 51 0.20 -19.70 -3.26
C GLY A 51 0.01 -19.06 -4.64
N ALA A 52 0.14 -17.73 -4.72
CA ALA A 52 0.06 -16.99 -5.99
C ALA A 52 1.23 -17.28 -6.95
N LEU A 53 2.44 -17.52 -6.42
CA LEU A 53 3.64 -17.86 -7.20
C LEU A 53 3.75 -19.36 -7.53
N THR A 54 3.23 -20.24 -6.65
CA THR A 54 3.36 -21.70 -6.77
C THR A 54 2.19 -22.36 -7.52
N GLY A 55 1.06 -21.66 -7.70
CA GLY A 55 -0.13 -22.14 -8.39
C GLY A 55 0.01 -22.44 -9.90
N ARG A 56 1.20 -22.34 -10.48
CA ARG A 56 1.46 -22.60 -11.91
C ARG A 56 2.46 -23.74 -12.18
N ARG A 57 2.78 -24.58 -11.18
CA ARG A 57 3.71 -25.71 -11.35
C ARG A 57 3.13 -27.05 -10.86
N ARG A 58 1.97 -27.44 -11.41
CA ARG A 58 1.58 -28.85 -11.52
C ARG A 58 1.11 -29.11 -12.95
N GLY A 59 1.96 -29.83 -13.67
CA GLY A 59 1.89 -30.22 -15.08
C GLY A 59 3.24 -30.83 -15.40
#